data_AF-A0A453NC06-F1
#
_entry.id   AF-A0A453NC06-F1
#
_cell.length_a   1.000
_cell.length_b   1.000
_cell.length_c   1.000
_cell.angle_alpha   90.00
_cell.angle_beta   90.00
_cell.angle_gamma   90.00
#
_symmetry.space_group_name_H-M   'P 1'
#
loop_
_entity.id
_entity.type
_entity.pdbx_description
1 polymer ?
#
loop_
_entity_poly.entity_id
_entity_poly.type
_entity_poly.pdbx_seq_one_letter_code
_entity_poly.pdbx_strand_id
1 'polypeptide(L)'
;MMRSVEEYYHAREMAGAPKKYTHDVSLFDTTYIDEFGSKYCDFPGVEKWRYELLLSSFVNMLDNLETFRDEYKDSDSIRNSVEEWHLSAQQAQATAAPAATKKQSQ
;
A
#
# COMPACT_ATOMS: atom_id res chain seq x y z
N MET A 1 -25.70 5.65 8.79
CA MET A 1 -24.93 4.41 8.98
C MET A 1 -25.69 3.21 8.44
N MET A 2 -26.82 2.80 9.04
CA MET A 2 -27.60 1.64 8.57
C MET A 2 -28.08 1.75 7.11
N ARG A 3 -28.60 2.91 6.70
CA ARG A 3 -29.04 3.13 5.31
C ARG A 3 -27.96 2.82 4.27
N SER A 4 -26.72 3.27 4.49
CA SER A 4 -25.60 3.02 3.56
C SER A 4 -25.22 1.54 3.50
N VAL A 5 -25.36 0.82 4.62
CA VAL A 5 -25.13 -0.64 4.67
C VAL A 5 -26.23 -1.38 3.90
N GLU A 6 -27.49 -0.96 4.04
CA GLU A 6 -28.62 -1.52 3.29
C GLU A 6 -28.47 -1.28 1.78
N GLU A 7 -28.11 -0.05 1.37
CA GLU A 7 -27.81 0.29 -0.02
C GLU A 7 -26.67 -0.55 -0.59
N TYR A 8 -25.60 -0.76 0.19
CA TYR A 8 -24.47 -1.62 -0.18
C TYR A 8 -24.89 -3.08 -0.39
N TYR A 9 -25.67 -3.65 0.53
CA TYR A 9 -26.17 -5.01 0.39
C TYR A 9 -27.10 -5.16 -0.82
N HIS A 10 -27.97 -4.18 -1.05
CA HIS A 10 -28.88 -4.20 -2.19
C HIS A 10 -28.14 -4.14 -3.52
N ALA A 11 -27.13 -3.27 -3.65
CA ALA A 11 -26.30 -3.20 -4.86
C ALA A 11 -25.59 -4.54 -5.14
N ARG A 12 -25.10 -5.22 -4.11
CA ARG A 12 -24.44 -6.53 -4.23
C ARG A 12 -25.41 -7.64 -4.58
N GLU A 13 -26.61 -7.62 -4.02
CA GLU A 13 -27.67 -8.56 -4.35
C GLU A 13 -28.08 -8.42 -5.84
N MET A 14 -28.24 -7.18 -6.31
CA MET A 14 -28.51 -6.89 -7.73
C MET A 14 -27.37 -7.31 -8.65
N ALA A 15 -26.12 -7.22 -8.19
CA ALA A 15 -24.94 -7.72 -8.91
C ALA A 15 -24.75 -9.25 -8.82
N GLY A 16 -25.63 -9.96 -8.10
CA GLY A 16 -25.54 -11.41 -7.90
C GLY A 16 -24.34 -11.85 -7.04
N ALA A 17 -23.73 -10.94 -6.30
CA ALA A 17 -22.53 -11.21 -5.52
C ALA A 17 -22.86 -12.05 -4.28
N PRO A 18 -22.22 -13.22 -4.07
CA PRO A 18 -22.46 -14.05 -2.89
C PRO A 18 -22.18 -13.30 -1.57
N LYS A 19 -23.03 -13.49 -0.56
CA LYS A 19 -22.87 -12.85 0.76
C LYS A 19 -21.53 -13.12 1.44
N LYS A 20 -20.89 -14.26 1.18
CA LYS A 20 -19.55 -14.59 1.71
C LYS A 20 -18.47 -13.59 1.28
N TYR A 21 -18.67 -12.89 0.17
CA TYR A 21 -17.75 -11.88 -0.34
C TYR A 21 -18.09 -10.48 0.16
N THR A 22 -19.03 -10.29 1.10
CA THR A 22 -19.46 -8.95 1.59
C THR A 22 -18.28 -8.06 1.98
N HIS A 23 -17.22 -8.64 2.53
CA HIS A 23 -16.03 -7.90 2.97
C HIS A 23 -14.87 -7.98 1.98
N ASP A 24 -15.10 -8.58 0.81
CA ASP A 24 -14.19 -8.51 -0.33
C ASP A 24 -14.33 -7.13 -0.95
N VAL A 25 -13.62 -6.18 -0.33
CA VAL A 25 -13.31 -4.89 -0.92
C VAL A 25 -12.11 -5.19 -1.80
N SER A 26 -12.36 -5.32 -3.11
CA SER A 26 -11.38 -5.74 -4.12
C SER A 26 -9.98 -5.22 -3.75
N LEU A 27 -9.08 -6.14 -3.42
CA LEU A 27 -7.67 -5.85 -3.14
C LEU A 27 -6.99 -5.06 -4.27
N PHE A 28 -7.62 -5.02 -5.44
CA PHE A 28 -7.17 -4.37 -6.66
C PHE A 28 -7.95 -3.11 -7.02
N ASP A 29 -8.96 -2.72 -6.24
CA ASP A 29 -9.65 -1.44 -6.43
C ASP A 29 -8.88 -0.32 -5.72
N THR A 30 -7.70 -0.04 -6.28
CA THR A 30 -6.76 0.97 -5.77
C THR A 30 -7.38 2.36 -5.82
N THR A 31 -8.23 2.64 -6.80
CA THR A 31 -8.98 3.89 -6.94
C THR A 31 -9.96 4.09 -5.79
N TYR A 32 -10.73 3.06 -5.42
CA TYR A 32 -11.64 3.16 -4.28
C TYR A 32 -10.89 3.46 -2.97
N ILE A 33 -9.76 2.79 -2.75
CA ILE A 33 -8.94 2.98 -1.53
C ILE A 33 -8.38 4.41 -1.48
N ASP A 34 -7.84 4.89 -2.60
CA ASP A 34 -7.24 6.23 -2.68
C ASP A 34 -8.30 7.34 -2.55
N GLU A 35 -9.43 7.21 -3.26
CA GLU A 35 -10.55 8.15 -3.15
C GLU A 35 -11.13 8.19 -1.75
N PHE A 36 -11.29 7.04 -1.10
CA PHE A 36 -11.78 6.97 0.27
C PHE A 36 -10.80 7.63 1.25
N GLY A 37 -9.51 7.31 1.15
CA GLY A 37 -8.47 7.87 2.00
C GLY A 37 -8.33 9.38 1.83
N SER A 38 -8.35 9.86 0.59
CA SER A 38 -8.29 11.28 0.24
C SER A 38 -9.53 12.04 0.73
N LYS A 39 -10.73 11.49 0.53
CA LYS A 39 -11.99 12.17 0.86
C LYS A 39 -12.29 12.23 2.36
N TYR A 40 -11.87 11.22 3.14
CA TYR A 40 -12.31 11.07 4.53
C TYR A 40 -11.18 11.09 5.56
N CYS A 41 -9.92 10.86 5.17
CA CYS A 41 -8.81 10.67 6.11
C CYS A 41 -7.65 11.66 5.92
N ASP A 42 -7.72 12.58 4.94
CA ASP A 42 -6.63 13.49 4.57
C ASP A 42 -5.28 12.79 4.36
N PHE A 43 -5.32 11.50 3.96
CA PHE A 43 -4.10 10.73 3.75
C PHE A 43 -3.48 11.07 2.40
N PRO A 44 -2.13 11.18 2.35
CA PRO A 44 -1.46 11.29 1.07
C PRO A 44 -1.74 10.02 0.27
N GLY A 45 -2.06 10.20 -1.01
CA GLY A 45 -2.31 9.08 -1.91
C GLY A 45 -1.10 8.17 -1.99
N VAL A 46 -1.36 6.87 -2.13
CA VAL A 46 -0.30 5.86 -2.14
C VAL A 46 0.49 5.96 -3.44
N GLU A 47 1.82 5.91 -3.36
CA GLU A 47 2.68 6.01 -4.52
C GLU A 47 2.46 4.83 -5.49
N LYS A 48 2.43 5.14 -6.80
CA LYS A 48 2.11 4.15 -7.85
C LYS A 48 2.99 2.89 -7.80
N TRP A 49 4.27 3.04 -7.48
CA TRP A 49 5.21 1.91 -7.40
C TRP A 49 4.84 0.91 -6.30
N ARG A 50 4.13 1.33 -5.25
CA ARG A 50 3.65 0.43 -4.18
C ARG A 50 2.51 -0.45 -4.66
N TYR A 51 1.62 0.10 -5.51
CA TYR A 51 0.58 -0.70 -6.16
C TYR A 51 1.18 -1.66 -7.19
N GLU A 52 2.18 -1.20 -7.95
CA GLU A 52 2.92 -2.03 -8.90
C GLU A 52 3.59 -3.22 -8.19
N LEU A 53 4.25 -2.97 -7.05
CA LEU A 53 4.85 -4.00 -6.20
C LEU A 53 3.83 -5.01 -5.65
N LEU A 54 2.66 -4.53 -5.21
CA LEU A 54 1.59 -5.41 -4.72
C LEU A 54 1.09 -6.34 -5.84
N LEU A 55 0.85 -5.77 -7.03
CA LEU A 55 0.37 -6.51 -8.19
C LEU A 55 1.42 -7.51 -8.71
N SER A 56 2.69 -7.11 -8.82
CA SER A 56 3.77 -8.00 -9.27
C SER A 56 3.93 -9.18 -8.31
N SER A 57 3.90 -8.92 -7.00
CA SER A 57 3.98 -9.95 -5.97
C SER A 57 2.80 -10.92 -6.03
N PHE A 58 1.59 -10.40 -6.25
CA PHE A 58 0.38 -11.24 -6.36
C PHE A 58 0.42 -12.12 -7.61
N VAL A 59 0.80 -11.56 -8.76
CA VAL A 59 0.95 -12.33 -10.00
C VAL A 59 2.04 -13.40 -9.84
N ASN A 60 3.19 -13.05 -9.27
CA ASN A 60 4.27 -14.01 -9.01
C ASN A 60 3.84 -15.12 -8.04
N MET A 61 3.01 -14.80 -7.03
CA MET A 61 2.43 -15.80 -6.13
C MET A 61 1.50 -16.78 -6.85
N LEU A 62 0.71 -16.29 -7.81
CA LEU A 62 -0.15 -17.15 -8.63
C LEU A 62 0.65 -18.06 -9.56
N ASP A 63 1.78 -17.56 -10.08
CA ASP A 63 2.65 -18.32 -11.00
C ASP A 63 3.56 -19.31 -10.26
N ASN A 64 4.15 -18.92 -9.11
CA ASN A 64 5.17 -19.68 -8.38
C ASN A 64 4.95 -19.62 -6.87
N LEU A 65 3.93 -20.31 -6.36
CA LEU A 65 3.54 -20.25 -4.95
C LEU A 65 4.67 -20.64 -3.97
N GLU A 66 5.60 -21.51 -4.37
CA GLU A 66 6.68 -21.98 -3.49
C GLU A 66 7.83 -20.98 -3.36
N THR A 67 8.17 -20.26 -4.44
CA THR A 67 9.39 -19.44 -4.53
C THR A 67 9.12 -17.96 -4.74
N PHE A 68 7.85 -17.51 -4.82
CA PHE A 68 7.54 -16.10 -5.12
C PHE A 68 8.11 -15.07 -4.13
N ARG A 69 8.50 -15.52 -2.93
CA ARG A 69 9.13 -14.69 -1.88
C ARG A 69 10.65 -14.71 -1.93
N ASP A 70 11.24 -15.63 -2.68
CA ASP A 70 12.69 -15.76 -2.81
C ASP A 70 13.14 -15.21 -4.17
N GLU A 71 12.33 -15.39 -5.22
CA GLU A 71 12.60 -14.91 -6.57
C GLU A 71 11.74 -13.69 -6.92
N TYR A 72 12.38 -12.53 -7.01
CA TYR A 72 11.75 -11.25 -7.36
C TYR A 72 12.04 -10.91 -8.83
N LYS A 73 11.00 -10.54 -9.58
CA LYS A 73 11.09 -10.02 -10.96
C LYS A 73 10.45 -8.64 -11.02
N ASP A 74 10.88 -7.76 -10.12
CA ASP A 74 10.36 -6.41 -10.03
C ASP A 74 10.85 -5.55 -11.20
N SER A 75 10.02 -4.58 -11.59
CA SER A 75 10.36 -3.63 -12.64
C SER A 75 11.42 -2.62 -12.16
N ASP A 76 12.08 -1.97 -13.11
CA ASP A 76 13.00 -0.87 -12.81
C ASP A 76 12.33 0.27 -12.04
N SER A 77 11.02 0.48 -12.26
CA SER A 77 10.20 1.47 -11.55
C SER A 77 10.16 1.19 -10.05
N ILE A 78 9.87 -0.05 -9.66
CA ILE A 78 9.84 -0.49 -8.26
C ILE A 78 11.25 -0.35 -7.66
N ARG A 79 12.26 -0.89 -8.34
CA ARG A 79 13.65 -0.88 -7.85
C ARG A 79 14.14 0.54 -7.57
N ASN A 80 14.03 1.44 -8.55
CA ASN A 80 14.48 2.82 -8.40
C ASN A 80 13.72 3.55 -7.28
N SER A 81 12.39 3.35 -7.22
CA SER A 81 11.55 4.00 -6.20
C SER A 81 11.89 3.53 -4.78
N VAL A 82 12.21 2.24 -4.60
CA VAL A 82 12.65 1.68 -3.31
C VAL A 82 14.01 2.24 -2.90
N GLU A 83 14.96 2.35 -3.84
CA GLU A 83 16.27 2.96 -3.59
C GLU A 83 16.12 4.43 -3.16
N GLU A 84 15.33 5.22 -3.89
CA GLU A 84 15.04 6.61 -3.54
C GLU A 84 14.37 6.74 -2.17
N TRP A 85 13.40 5.86 -1.88
CA TRP A 85 12.72 5.83 -0.58
C TRP A 85 13.70 5.53 0.57
N HIS A 86 14.61 4.57 0.38
CA HIS A 86 15.65 4.26 1.35
C HIS A 86 16.59 5.43 1.61
N LEU A 87 17.04 6.11 0.54
CA LEU A 87 17.91 7.29 0.66
C LEU A 87 17.21 8.43 1.41
N SER A 88 15.95 8.70 1.06
CA SER A 88 15.12 9.71 1.75
C SER A 88 14.97 9.40 3.24
N ALA A 89 14.68 8.14 3.59
CA ALA A 89 14.55 7.71 4.99
C ALA A 89 15.86 7.86 5.77
N GLN A 90 17.00 7.54 5.17
CA GLN A 90 18.32 7.73 5.79
C GLN A 90 18.63 9.21 6.04
N GLN A 91 18.29 10.08 5.10
CA GLN A 91 18.49 11.53 5.24
C GLN A 91 17.60 12.14 6.33
N ALA A 92 16.35 11.69 6.44
CA ALA A 92 15.46 12.07 7.53
C ALA A 92 16.00 11.63 8.91
N GLN A 93 16.60 10.44 9.00
CA GLN A 93 17.23 9.97 10.24
C GLN A 93 18.49 10.77 10.61
N ALA A 94 19.33 11.12 9.63
CA ALA A 94 20.53 11.93 9.86
C ALA A 94 20.22 13.35 10.34
N THR A 95 19.12 13.95 9.88
CA THR A 95 18.69 15.30 10.26
C THR A 95 17.94 15.34 11.60
N ALA A 96 17.37 14.23 12.05
CA ALA A 96 16.67 14.11 13.34
C ALA A 96 17.59 13.77 14.53
N ALA A 97 18.86 13.40 14.31
CA ALA A 97 19.80 13.14 15.38
C ALA A 97 20.21 14.46 16.08
N PRO A 98 19.99 14.62 17.41
CA PRO A 98 20.40 15.84 18.09
C PRO A 98 21.93 15.88 18.10
N ALA A 99 22.49 17.06 17.79
CA ALA A 99 23.92 17.33 17.91
C ALA A 99 24.37 17.06 19.35
N ALA A 100 24.88 15.86 19.60
CA ALA A 100 25.49 15.48 20.87
C ALA A 100 26.67 16.43 21.10
N THR A 101 26.43 17.40 21.98
CA THR A 101 27.34 18.48 22.29
C THR A 101 28.59 17.87 22.92
N LYS A 102 29.73 18.02 22.25
CA LYS A 102 31.04 17.77 22.84
C LYS A 102 31.19 18.66 24.08
N LYS A 103 30.93 18.12 25.27
CA LYS A 103 31.54 18.61 26.51
C LYS A 103 32.71 17.71 26.84
N GLN A 104 33.85 17.98 26.20
CA GLN A 104 35.14 17.78 26.85
C GLN A 104 35.29 18.95 27.83
N SER A 105 35.11 18.69 29.12
CA SER A 105 35.68 19.57 30.16
C SER A 105 36.96 18.91 30.61
N GLN A 106 38.04 19.69 30.51
CA GLN A 106 39.27 19.55 31.29
C GLN A 106 38.98 19.59 32.79
#